data_AF-A0A2W1NZZ8-F1
#
_entry.id   AF-A0A2W1NZZ8-F1
#
_cell.length_a   1.000
_cell.length_b   1.000
_cell.length_c   1.000
_cell.angle_alpha   90.00
_cell.angle_beta   90.00
_cell.angle_gamma   90.00
#
_symmetry.space_group_name_H-M   'P 1'
#
loop_
_entity.id
_entity.type
_entity.pdbx_description
1 polymer ?
#
loop_
_entity_poly.entity_id
_entity_poly.type
_entity_poly.pdbx_seq_one_letter_code
_entity_poly.pdbx_strand_id
1 'polypeptide(L)'
;MDVERTYSSAADKLGTSSTPFGGDLKKNLVRIDTYFDLNPTDPFYYQKLIRYSKGKSPEARYRLALRLEQSGWKDEAVLLYRQTAASASASLRGRAANAVRRLQSNPTAAGFLAPRAHSSNSSHPGKMDRIIKSVLICLFLFGTLLLLLYFYQDILNAAVTSARAVGTGLDLSASNPPLAVQAMAAYHEPPGTDDNHQEATPRSEPSAQLNALLLANGTIHAASHNHNGQERRMQNARTPGMNLDAVGQGGSAALPLTQAAANLVRTALCNYIEETGNPPANVEQLTADHPHNYLSFITVEPQSGSNRVVSRFDGAGGWVYQPNAQSIRRCLHPTSHTAALA
;
A
#
# COMPACT_ATOMS: atom_id res chain seq x y z
N MET A 1 -8.86 -35.91 -28.77
CA MET A 1 -7.60 -36.20 -28.06
C MET A 1 -7.51 -35.22 -26.90
N ASP A 2 -8.04 -35.68 -25.77
CA ASP A 2 -8.41 -34.93 -24.58
C ASP A 2 -7.21 -34.77 -23.64
N VAL A 3 -6.69 -33.54 -23.52
CA VAL A 3 -5.62 -33.23 -22.54
C VAL A 3 -6.21 -32.65 -21.24
N GLU A 4 -7.50 -32.32 -21.22
CA GLU A 4 -8.18 -31.87 -19.98
C GLU A 4 -8.44 -33.00 -18.97
N ARG A 5 -8.44 -34.28 -19.38
CA ARG A 5 -8.64 -35.40 -18.44
C ARG A 5 -7.39 -35.82 -17.68
N THR A 6 -6.19 -35.52 -18.17
CA THR A 6 -4.96 -36.04 -17.55
C THR A 6 -4.49 -35.23 -16.34
N TYR A 7 -4.94 -33.97 -16.19
CA TYR A 7 -4.63 -33.17 -15.00
C TYR A 7 -5.63 -33.35 -13.85
N SER A 8 -6.81 -33.91 -14.11
CA SER A 8 -7.82 -34.16 -13.06
C SER A 8 -7.54 -35.44 -12.26
N SER A 9 -6.81 -36.42 -12.80
CA SER A 9 -6.66 -37.74 -12.17
C SER A 9 -5.46 -37.88 -11.21
N ALA A 10 -4.50 -36.94 -11.23
CA ALA A 10 -3.34 -36.99 -10.33
C ALA A 10 -3.53 -36.20 -9.02
N ALA A 11 -4.55 -35.33 -8.95
CA ALA A 11 -4.87 -34.56 -7.76
C ALA A 11 -5.67 -35.35 -6.70
N ASP A 12 -6.32 -36.44 -7.10
CA ASP A 12 -7.20 -37.24 -6.22
C ASP A 12 -6.45 -38.21 -5.29
N LYS A 13 -5.13 -38.38 -5.44
CA LYS A 13 -4.34 -39.35 -4.64
C LYS A 13 -3.43 -38.75 -3.56
N LEU A 14 -3.45 -37.44 -3.36
CA LEU A 14 -2.79 -36.81 -2.20
C LEU A 14 -3.85 -36.27 -1.25
N GLY A 15 -4.02 -36.98 -0.13
CA GLY A 15 -5.03 -36.74 0.89
C GLY A 15 -5.17 -35.26 1.26
N THR A 16 -6.43 -34.84 1.31
CA THR A 16 -7.01 -33.74 2.09
C THR A 16 -6.00 -32.87 2.87
N SER A 17 -5.22 -32.08 2.16
CA SER A 17 -4.60 -30.89 2.76
C SER A 17 -5.73 -29.88 2.95
N SER A 18 -6.05 -29.61 4.21
CA SER A 18 -7.01 -28.60 4.65
C SER A 18 -6.53 -27.21 4.20
N THR A 19 -6.76 -26.91 2.93
CA THR A 19 -6.51 -25.57 2.39
C THR A 19 -7.47 -24.59 3.08
N PRO A 20 -6.96 -23.52 3.71
CA PRO A 20 -7.69 -22.67 4.66
C PRO A 20 -8.79 -21.79 4.05
N PHE A 21 -9.11 -21.97 2.76
CA PHE A 21 -10.18 -21.24 2.08
C PHE A 21 -11.40 -22.16 1.95
N GLY A 22 -12.52 -21.74 2.54
CA GLY A 22 -13.79 -22.48 2.54
C GLY A 22 -14.27 -22.90 1.15
N GLY A 23 -15.05 -23.98 1.09
CA GLY A 23 -15.36 -24.75 -0.13
C GLY A 23 -15.97 -23.96 -1.30
N ASP A 24 -16.61 -22.81 -1.06
CA ASP A 24 -17.24 -22.04 -2.13
C ASP A 24 -16.28 -21.16 -2.92
N LEU A 25 -15.19 -20.67 -2.31
CA LEU A 25 -14.16 -19.90 -3.01
C LEU A 25 -13.36 -20.76 -3.98
N LYS A 26 -13.19 -22.05 -3.67
CA LYS A 26 -12.44 -23.00 -4.51
C LYS A 26 -13.05 -23.25 -5.88
N LYS A 27 -14.37 -23.11 -6.00
CA LYS A 27 -15.09 -23.36 -7.27
C LYS A 27 -14.66 -22.40 -8.38
N ASN A 28 -14.16 -21.23 -8.02
CA ASN A 28 -13.76 -20.18 -8.95
C ASN A 28 -12.23 -19.96 -8.99
N LEU A 29 -11.45 -20.89 -8.46
CA LEU A 29 -10.00 -20.78 -8.39
C LEU A 29 -9.35 -21.89 -9.22
N VAL A 30 -8.44 -21.51 -10.10
CA VAL A 30 -7.61 -22.44 -10.87
C VAL A 30 -6.26 -22.53 -10.18
N ARG A 31 -5.93 -23.73 -9.69
CA ARG A 31 -4.64 -24.01 -9.09
C ARG A 31 -3.56 -24.05 -10.15
N ILE A 32 -2.55 -23.19 -10.01
CA ILE A 32 -1.40 -23.12 -10.93
C ILE A 32 -0.20 -23.86 -10.36
N ASP A 33 0.01 -23.74 -9.05
CA ASP A 33 1.12 -24.38 -8.33
C ASP A 33 0.65 -24.87 -6.96
N THR A 34 1.54 -25.54 -6.23
CA THR A 34 1.35 -26.10 -4.90
C THR A 34 0.75 -25.08 -3.93
N TYR A 35 1.11 -23.80 -4.08
CA TYR A 35 0.73 -22.71 -3.17
C TYR A 35 0.03 -21.54 -3.86
N PHE A 36 -0.36 -21.67 -5.13
CA PHE A 36 -0.89 -20.53 -5.89
C PHE A 36 -2.14 -20.89 -6.68
N ASP A 37 -3.23 -20.22 -6.32
CA ASP A 37 -4.54 -20.31 -6.95
C ASP A 37 -4.86 -18.96 -7.61
N LEU A 38 -5.35 -18.97 -8.85
CA LEU A 38 -5.81 -17.76 -9.54
C LEU A 38 -7.29 -17.79 -9.82
N ASN A 39 -7.91 -16.63 -9.67
CA ASN A 39 -9.26 -16.41 -10.14
C ASN A 39 -9.27 -16.15 -11.66
N PRO A 40 -9.98 -16.94 -12.48
CA PRO A 40 -10.13 -16.73 -13.93
C PRO A 40 -10.74 -15.37 -14.32
N THR A 41 -11.47 -14.74 -13.42
CA THR A 41 -12.09 -13.42 -13.64
C THR A 41 -11.09 -12.26 -13.48
N ASP A 42 -9.86 -12.52 -13.04
CA ASP A 42 -8.83 -11.50 -12.93
C ASP A 42 -8.51 -10.91 -14.31
N PRO A 43 -8.54 -9.57 -14.49
CA PRO A 43 -8.25 -8.94 -15.78
C PRO A 43 -6.85 -9.26 -16.29
N PHE A 44 -5.90 -9.61 -15.42
CA PHE A 44 -4.53 -10.02 -15.74
C PHE A 44 -4.29 -11.52 -15.56
N TYR A 45 -5.35 -12.34 -15.52
CA TYR A 45 -5.29 -13.78 -15.30
C TYR A 45 -4.21 -14.48 -16.13
N TYR A 46 -4.20 -14.30 -17.46
CA TYR A 46 -3.24 -14.98 -18.33
C TYR A 46 -1.79 -14.51 -18.13
N GLN A 47 -1.57 -13.22 -17.83
CA GLN A 47 -0.22 -12.69 -17.57
C GLN A 47 0.34 -13.27 -16.28
N LYS A 48 -0.46 -13.27 -15.22
CA LYS A 48 -0.11 -13.89 -13.94
C LYS A 48 0.12 -15.39 -14.13
N LEU A 49 -0.76 -16.08 -14.85
CA LEU A 49 -0.61 -17.50 -15.14
C LEU A 49 0.71 -17.81 -15.88
N ILE A 50 1.12 -17.01 -16.88
CA ILE A 50 2.42 -17.19 -17.53
C ILE A 50 3.58 -16.96 -16.56
N ARG A 51 3.51 -15.90 -15.74
CA ARG A 51 4.55 -15.56 -14.75
C ARG A 51 4.73 -16.68 -13.73
N TYR A 52 3.64 -17.10 -13.09
CA TYR A 52 3.70 -18.08 -12.00
C TYR A 52 3.85 -19.52 -12.49
N SER A 53 3.36 -19.86 -13.68
CA SER A 53 3.65 -21.17 -14.30
C SER A 53 5.07 -21.28 -14.87
N LYS A 54 5.92 -20.25 -14.69
CA LYS A 54 7.27 -20.16 -15.28
C LYS A 54 7.26 -20.38 -16.79
N GLY A 55 6.22 -19.86 -17.45
CA GLY A 55 6.03 -20.00 -18.89
C GLY A 55 5.74 -21.42 -19.36
N LYS A 56 5.24 -22.32 -18.51
CA LYS A 56 4.91 -23.70 -18.91
C LYS A 56 3.54 -23.84 -19.57
N SER A 57 2.69 -22.82 -19.52
CA SER A 57 1.35 -22.85 -20.13
C SER A 57 1.33 -22.23 -21.53
N PRO A 58 1.44 -23.03 -22.62
CA PRO A 58 1.31 -22.53 -23.99
C PRO A 58 -0.10 -21.98 -24.26
N GLU A 59 -1.13 -22.52 -23.60
CA GLU A 59 -2.50 -22.04 -23.76
C GLU A 59 -2.66 -20.62 -23.21
N ALA A 60 -2.09 -20.33 -22.04
CA ALA A 60 -2.11 -18.99 -21.48
C ALA A 60 -1.44 -17.97 -22.41
N ARG A 61 -0.30 -18.33 -23.02
CA ARG A 61 0.35 -17.50 -24.03
C ARG A 61 -0.52 -17.27 -25.26
N TYR A 62 -1.18 -18.31 -25.77
CA TYR A 62 -2.09 -18.19 -26.91
C TYR A 62 -3.25 -17.23 -26.62
N ARG A 63 -3.86 -17.34 -25.45
CA ARG A 63 -4.99 -16.51 -25.03
C ARG A 63 -4.58 -15.05 -24.82
N LEU A 64 -3.40 -14.83 -24.24
CA LEU A 64 -2.82 -13.49 -24.12
C LEU A 64 -2.55 -12.87 -25.50
N ALA A 65 -1.95 -13.64 -26.42
CA ALA A 65 -1.72 -13.21 -27.80
C ALA A 65 -3.03 -12.81 -28.50
N LEU A 66 -4.11 -13.57 -28.31
CA LEU A 66 -5.42 -13.26 -28.88
C LEU A 66 -5.98 -11.92 -28.35
N ARG A 67 -5.83 -11.65 -27.05
CA ARG A 67 -6.27 -10.37 -26.47
C ARG A 67 -5.43 -9.19 -27.00
N LEU A 68 -4.12 -9.39 -27.17
CA LEU A 68 -3.24 -8.37 -27.75
C LEU A 68 -3.59 -8.09 -29.22
N GLU A 69 -3.87 -9.14 -30.01
CA GLU A 69 -4.34 -9.00 -31.38
C GLU A 69 -5.63 -8.18 -31.45
N GLN A 70 -6.62 -8.49 -30.60
CA GLN A 70 -7.88 -7.74 -30.50
C GLN A 70 -7.67 -6.28 -30.09
N SER A 71 -6.65 -6.01 -29.27
CA SER A 71 -6.30 -4.66 -28.82
C SER A 71 -5.48 -3.87 -29.85
N GLY A 72 -5.12 -4.49 -30.99
CA GLY A 72 -4.30 -3.88 -32.04
C GLY A 72 -2.79 -4.02 -31.86
N TRP A 73 -2.32 -4.72 -30.82
CA TRP A 73 -0.90 -4.92 -30.51
C TRP A 73 -0.35 -6.13 -31.29
N LYS A 74 -0.35 -6.01 -32.62
CA LYS A 74 -0.08 -7.14 -33.53
C LYS A 74 1.33 -7.70 -33.40
N ASP A 75 2.34 -6.85 -33.24
CA ASP A 75 3.75 -7.29 -33.17
C ASP A 75 4.01 -8.16 -31.94
N GLU A 76 3.51 -7.74 -30.78
CA GLU A 76 3.61 -8.49 -29.54
C GLU A 76 2.78 -9.78 -29.59
N ALA A 77 1.58 -9.73 -30.19
CA ALA A 77 0.77 -10.91 -30.44
C ALA A 77 1.50 -11.94 -31.31
N VAL A 78 2.17 -11.50 -32.38
CA VAL A 78 2.98 -12.39 -33.25
C VAL A 78 4.10 -13.06 -32.46
N LEU A 79 4.80 -12.31 -31.60
CA LEU A 79 5.87 -12.87 -30.76
C LEU A 79 5.34 -13.98 -29.83
N LEU A 80 4.23 -13.72 -29.14
CA LEU A 80 3.60 -14.71 -28.27
C LEU A 80 3.06 -15.91 -29.04
N TYR A 81 2.50 -15.72 -30.24
CA TYR A 81 2.06 -16.84 -31.08
C TYR A 81 3.23 -17.71 -31.53
N ARG A 82 4.38 -17.12 -31.89
CA ARG A 82 5.60 -17.89 -32.22
C ARG A 82 6.11 -18.70 -31.04
N GLN A 83 6.20 -18.07 -29.86
CA GLN A 83 6.58 -18.77 -28.63
C GLN A 83 5.60 -19.91 -28.31
N THR A 84 4.31 -19.69 -28.52
CA THR A 84 3.29 -20.71 -28.32
C THR A 84 3.45 -21.86 -29.30
N ALA A 85 3.67 -21.58 -30.59
CA ALA A 85 3.86 -22.62 -31.60
C ALA A 85 5.05 -23.54 -31.27
N ALA A 86 6.12 -22.99 -30.69
CA ALA A 86 7.29 -23.76 -30.29
C ALA A 86 7.01 -24.75 -29.14
N SER A 87 6.23 -24.36 -28.13
CA SER A 87 6.03 -25.17 -26.91
C SER A 87 4.68 -25.89 -26.83
N ALA A 88 3.77 -25.68 -27.79
CA ALA A 88 2.39 -26.18 -27.74
C ALA A 88 2.22 -27.60 -28.30
N SER A 89 1.08 -28.22 -27.96
CA SER A 89 0.55 -29.42 -28.61
C SER A 89 0.27 -29.17 -30.10
N ALA A 90 0.17 -30.24 -30.90
CA ALA A 90 0.00 -30.13 -32.36
C ALA A 90 -1.22 -29.28 -32.78
N SER A 91 -2.34 -29.40 -32.07
CA SER A 91 -3.56 -28.63 -32.35
C SER A 91 -3.37 -27.12 -32.12
N LEU A 92 -2.82 -26.74 -30.97
CA LEU A 92 -2.59 -25.34 -30.60
C LEU A 92 -1.44 -24.73 -31.40
N ARG A 93 -0.42 -25.52 -31.75
CA ARG A 93 0.67 -25.12 -32.65
C ARG A 93 0.15 -24.72 -34.02
N GLY A 94 -0.72 -25.53 -34.63
CA GLY A 94 -1.33 -25.21 -35.91
C GLY A 94 -2.12 -23.90 -35.87
N ARG A 95 -2.91 -23.70 -34.81
CA ARG A 95 -3.67 -22.45 -34.59
C ARG A 95 -2.76 -21.23 -34.45
N ALA A 96 -1.69 -21.35 -33.66
CA ALA A 96 -0.73 -20.26 -33.46
C ALA A 96 0.05 -19.94 -34.75
N ALA A 97 0.51 -20.96 -35.47
CA ALA A 97 1.20 -20.77 -36.75
C ALA A 97 0.31 -20.11 -37.81
N ASN A 98 -0.96 -20.50 -37.89
CA ASN A 98 -1.94 -19.87 -38.78
C ASN A 98 -2.20 -18.40 -38.40
N ALA A 99 -2.27 -18.09 -37.09
CA ALA A 99 -2.42 -16.71 -36.62
C ALA A 99 -1.20 -15.85 -37.02
N VAL A 100 0.02 -16.37 -36.88
CA VAL A 100 1.24 -15.69 -37.34
C VAL A 100 1.19 -15.42 -38.84
N ARG A 101 0.85 -16.43 -39.66
CA ARG A 101 0.73 -16.26 -41.13
C ARG A 101 -0.32 -15.19 -41.47
N ARG A 102 -1.48 -15.21 -40.83
CA ARG A 102 -2.56 -14.23 -41.03
C ARG A 102 -2.11 -12.80 -40.71
N LEU A 103 -1.42 -12.61 -39.59
CA LEU A 103 -0.94 -11.30 -39.17
C LEU A 103 0.18 -10.78 -40.09
N GLN A 104 1.01 -11.68 -40.64
CA GLN A 104 2.07 -11.33 -41.57
C GLN A 104 1.61 -11.13 -43.02
N SER A 105 0.56 -11.83 -43.46
CA SER A 105 0.02 -11.73 -44.82
C SER A 105 -0.83 -10.48 -45.03
N ASN A 106 -1.26 -9.82 -43.96
CA ASN A 106 -1.99 -8.54 -43.99
C ASN A 106 -1.14 -7.39 -43.41
N PRO A 107 0.06 -7.09 -43.96
CA PRO A 107 0.81 -5.91 -43.53
C PRO A 107 0.11 -4.62 -43.96
N THR A 108 -0.73 -4.69 -45.00
CA THR A 108 -1.17 -3.55 -45.80
C THR A 108 -2.39 -2.79 -45.24
N ALA A 109 -3.15 -3.36 -44.29
CA ALA A 109 -4.20 -2.62 -43.57
C ALA A 109 -3.66 -1.78 -42.40
N ALA A 110 -2.35 -1.85 -42.12
CA ALA A 110 -1.67 -0.96 -41.16
C ALA A 110 -1.13 0.33 -41.80
N GLY A 111 -1.36 0.52 -43.12
CA GLY A 111 -0.80 1.61 -43.92
C GLY A 111 -1.40 3.02 -43.73
N PHE A 112 -2.13 3.30 -42.63
CA PHE A 112 -2.58 4.68 -42.35
C PHE A 112 -2.37 5.18 -40.92
N LEU A 113 -1.65 4.42 -40.07
CA LEU A 113 -1.13 4.95 -38.81
C LEU A 113 0.33 4.54 -38.70
N ALA A 114 1.19 5.54 -38.82
CA ALA A 114 2.64 5.49 -38.94
C ALA A 114 3.36 4.43 -38.06
N PRO A 115 4.51 3.91 -38.52
CA PRO A 115 5.33 2.97 -37.78
C PRO A 115 5.79 3.60 -36.46
N ARG A 116 5.16 3.21 -35.36
CA ARG A 116 5.59 3.57 -34.02
C ARG A 116 6.75 2.64 -33.67
N ALA A 117 7.97 3.05 -33.97
CA ALA A 117 9.20 2.34 -33.63
C ALA A 117 9.13 1.81 -32.18
N HIS A 118 9.03 0.49 -32.04
CA HIS A 118 9.02 -0.19 -30.75
C HIS A 118 10.45 -0.28 -30.23
N SER A 119 10.87 0.79 -29.54
CA SER A 119 11.92 0.73 -28.53
C SER A 119 11.51 -0.29 -27.48
N SER A 120 12.23 -1.41 -27.43
CA SER A 120 12.02 -2.52 -26.50
C SER A 120 12.55 -2.23 -25.09
N ASN A 121 12.39 -1.00 -24.60
CA ASN A 121 12.55 -0.70 -23.18
C ASN A 121 11.16 -0.48 -22.59
N SER A 122 10.73 -1.43 -21.76
CA SER A 122 9.52 -1.37 -20.96
C SER A 122 9.51 -0.16 -20.03
N SER A 123 9.00 0.96 -20.54
CA SER A 123 8.45 2.07 -19.76
C SER A 123 7.46 2.76 -20.69
N HIS A 124 6.17 2.73 -20.38
CA HIS A 124 5.12 3.32 -21.23
C HIS A 124 5.33 4.85 -21.39
N PRO A 125 5.76 5.37 -22.57
CA PRO A 125 5.85 6.80 -22.81
C PRO A 125 4.71 7.18 -23.75
N GLY A 126 3.61 7.66 -23.20
CA GLY A 126 2.45 8.01 -24.04
C GLY A 126 1.62 9.17 -23.53
N LYS A 127 1.34 9.22 -22.23
CA LYS A 127 0.69 10.37 -21.59
C LYS A 127 1.35 10.72 -20.26
N MET A 128 1.87 9.72 -19.56
CA MET A 128 2.59 9.94 -18.30
C MET A 128 3.88 10.76 -18.48
N ASP A 129 4.56 10.65 -19.61
CA ASP A 129 5.80 11.42 -19.86
C ASP A 129 5.55 12.95 -19.87
N ARG A 130 4.42 13.43 -20.40
CA ARG A 130 4.10 14.87 -20.34
C ARG A 130 3.73 15.31 -18.92
N ILE A 131 2.98 14.48 -18.20
CA ILE A 131 2.59 14.79 -16.82
C ILE A 131 3.83 14.76 -15.90
N ILE A 132 4.69 13.76 -16.02
CA ILE A 132 5.93 13.64 -15.25
C ILE A 132 6.87 14.80 -15.57
N LYS A 133 7.04 15.17 -16.85
CA LYS A 133 7.83 16.36 -17.23
C LYS A 133 7.23 17.63 -16.63
N SER A 134 5.91 17.80 -16.68
CA SER A 134 5.23 18.94 -16.05
C SER A 134 5.42 18.97 -14.55
N VAL A 135 5.36 17.81 -13.88
CA VAL A 135 5.56 17.68 -12.43
C VAL A 135 7.00 18.00 -12.06
N LEU A 136 7.99 17.49 -12.81
CA LEU A 136 9.40 17.79 -12.59
C LEU A 136 9.71 19.28 -12.79
N ILE A 137 9.14 19.91 -13.82
CA ILE A 137 9.25 21.36 -14.04
C ILE A 137 8.60 22.13 -12.89
N CYS A 138 7.41 21.75 -12.45
CA CYS A 138 6.76 22.37 -11.28
C CYS A 138 7.60 22.23 -10.00
N LEU A 139 8.15 21.05 -9.73
CA LEU A 139 8.99 20.82 -8.55
C LEU A 139 10.28 21.65 -8.61
N PHE A 140 10.89 21.79 -9.78
CA PHE A 140 12.06 22.64 -9.98
C PHE A 140 11.75 24.13 -9.76
N LEU A 141 10.63 24.62 -10.31
CA LEU A 141 10.17 26.00 -10.11
C LEU A 141 9.81 26.27 -8.65
N PHE A 142 9.19 25.31 -7.97
CA PHE A 142 8.85 25.43 -6.56
C PHE A 142 10.10 25.43 -5.67
N GLY A 143 11.07 24.55 -5.93
CA GLY A 143 12.34 24.52 -5.22
C GLY A 143 13.14 25.82 -5.40
N THR A 144 13.18 26.37 -6.61
CA THR A 144 13.85 27.65 -6.89
C THR A 144 13.15 28.84 -6.22
N LEU A 145 11.81 28.85 -6.18
CA LEU A 145 11.04 29.86 -5.44
C LEU A 145 11.33 29.80 -3.92
N LEU A 146 11.36 28.61 -3.33
CA LEU A 146 11.69 28.44 -1.90
C LEU A 146 13.11 28.89 -1.58
N LEU A 147 14.07 28.59 -2.46
CA LEU A 147 15.45 29.03 -2.32
C LEU A 147 15.55 30.57 -2.39
N LEU A 148 14.80 31.21 -3.30
CA LEU A 148 14.71 32.66 -3.37
C LEU A 148 14.11 33.22 -2.07
N LEU A 149 12.98 32.71 -1.59
CA LEU A 149 12.39 33.13 -0.31
C LEU A 149 13.36 32.97 0.86
N TYR A 150 14.20 31.93 0.87
CA TYR A 150 15.22 31.71 1.88
C TYR A 150 16.30 32.82 1.87
N PHE A 151 16.81 33.19 0.70
CA PHE A 151 17.79 34.29 0.59
C PHE A 151 17.20 35.67 0.89
N TYR A 152 15.88 35.83 0.74
CA TYR A 152 15.18 37.10 0.96
C TYR A 152 14.48 37.20 2.33
N GLN A 153 14.78 36.31 3.28
CA GLN A 153 14.15 36.32 4.61
C GLN A 153 14.33 37.67 5.34
N ASP A 154 15.49 38.32 5.22
CA ASP A 154 15.75 39.59 5.87
C ASP A 154 14.86 40.73 5.34
N ILE A 155 14.62 40.76 4.03
CA ILE A 155 13.75 41.77 3.40
C ILE A 155 12.29 41.52 3.79
N LEU A 156 11.86 40.26 3.84
CA LEU A 156 10.51 39.90 4.26
C LEU A 156 10.27 40.25 5.74
N ASN A 157 11.25 40.01 6.61
CA ASN A 157 11.16 40.36 8.03
C ASN A 157 11.06 41.89 8.23
N ALA A 158 11.79 42.68 7.43
CA ALA A 158 11.68 44.15 7.44
C ALA A 158 10.33 44.66 6.89
N ALA A 159 9.76 44.00 5.88
CA ALA A 159 8.44 44.32 5.35
C ALA A 159 7.31 44.00 6.36
N VAL A 160 7.42 42.89 7.09
CA VAL A 160 6.44 42.51 8.12
C VAL A 160 6.50 43.45 9.32
N THR A 161 7.68 43.88 9.76
CA THR A 161 7.81 44.86 10.85
C THR A 161 7.28 46.24 10.45
N SER A 162 7.50 46.69 9.21
CA SER A 162 6.93 47.94 8.70
C SER A 162 5.41 47.87 8.50
N ALA A 163 4.86 46.77 8.00
CA ALA A 163 3.41 46.58 7.88
C ALA A 163 2.71 46.53 9.25
N ARG A 164 3.36 45.95 10.27
CA ARG A 164 2.82 45.91 11.64
C ARG A 164 2.80 47.28 12.31
N ALA A 165 3.74 48.17 11.96
CA ALA A 165 3.76 49.54 12.45
C ALA A 165 2.63 50.42 11.88
N VAL A 166 2.06 50.05 10.73
CA VAL A 166 0.96 50.79 10.08
C VAL A 166 -0.43 50.29 10.53
N GLY A 167 -0.51 49.10 11.14
CA GLY A 167 -1.78 48.45 11.50
C GLY A 167 -2.33 48.74 12.91
N THR A 168 -1.59 49.42 13.79
CA THR A 168 -2.01 49.67 15.19
C THR A 168 -2.36 51.13 15.47
N GLY A 169 -2.96 51.82 14.49
CA GLY A 169 -3.62 53.11 14.69
C GLY A 169 -5.03 52.99 15.30
N LEU A 170 -5.28 51.97 16.13
CA LEU A 170 -6.50 51.84 16.91
C LEU A 170 -6.12 52.08 18.37
N ASP A 171 -5.97 53.38 18.68
CA ASP A 171 -5.78 53.93 20.02
C ASP A 171 -6.96 53.53 20.90
N LEU A 172 -6.91 52.31 21.47
CA LEU A 172 -7.63 52.03 22.70
C LEU A 172 -6.80 52.62 23.83
N SER A 173 -7.10 53.89 24.08
CA SER A 173 -6.78 54.62 25.31
C SER A 173 -7.41 53.88 26.49
N ALA A 174 -6.78 52.79 26.92
CA ALA A 174 -7.06 52.11 28.16
C ALA A 174 -6.15 52.75 29.22
N SER A 175 -6.76 53.65 29.99
CA SER A 175 -6.24 54.23 31.22
C SER A 175 -5.52 53.19 32.09
N ASN A 176 -4.22 53.39 32.31
CA ASN A 176 -3.52 52.84 33.46
C ASN A 176 -4.10 53.44 34.74
N PRO A 177 -4.41 52.65 35.78
CA PRO A 177 -4.21 53.10 37.14
C PRO A 177 -2.75 52.81 37.58
N PRO A 178 -2.08 53.74 38.26
CA PRO A 178 -0.81 53.49 38.92
C PRO A 178 -1.07 52.85 40.28
N LEU A 179 -0.27 51.87 40.72
CA LEU A 179 0.00 51.48 42.12
C LEU A 179 0.67 50.09 42.09
N ALA A 180 2.00 50.01 42.15
CA ALA A 180 2.73 49.92 43.42
C ALA A 180 2.21 48.79 44.33
N VAL A 181 2.71 47.56 44.13
CA VAL A 181 2.95 46.61 45.22
C VAL A 181 4.29 45.93 44.97
N GLN A 182 5.29 46.55 45.56
CA GLN A 182 6.56 45.97 45.97
C GLN A 182 6.29 45.26 47.31
N ALA A 183 6.54 43.94 47.43
CA ALA A 183 6.90 43.31 48.71
C ALA A 183 7.13 41.80 48.58
N MET A 184 8.38 41.41 48.86
CA MET A 184 8.75 40.33 49.78
C MET A 184 8.02 38.98 49.70
N ALA A 185 8.70 38.00 49.12
CA ALA A 185 8.67 36.63 49.65
C ALA A 185 10.08 36.04 49.60
N ALA A 186 10.95 36.59 50.45
CA ALA A 186 12.11 35.89 50.97
C ALA A 186 11.65 35.06 52.17
N TYR A 187 11.72 33.74 52.08
CA TYR A 187 11.70 32.83 53.23
C TYR A 187 12.67 31.68 52.89
N HIS A 188 13.90 31.72 53.42
CA HIS A 188 14.34 31.16 54.70
C HIS A 188 14.83 29.70 54.54
N GLU A 189 16.12 29.55 54.30
CA GLU A 189 16.84 28.29 54.54
C GLU A 189 17.16 28.16 56.05
N PRO A 190 17.04 26.96 56.64
CA PRO A 190 17.70 26.62 57.90
C PRO A 190 18.97 25.77 57.68
N PRO A 191 20.02 25.93 58.51
CA PRO A 191 21.27 25.19 58.37
C PRO A 191 21.28 23.88 59.18
N GLY A 192 21.94 22.86 58.61
CA GLY A 192 22.81 21.91 59.30
C GLY A 192 22.21 20.78 60.14
N THR A 193 22.44 19.54 59.70
CA THR A 193 22.88 18.45 60.60
C THR A 193 23.53 17.33 59.78
N ASP A 194 24.85 17.18 59.92
CA ASP A 194 25.58 15.95 59.61
C ASP A 194 25.26 14.90 60.68
N ASP A 195 25.00 13.66 60.27
CA ASP A 195 25.67 12.45 60.78
C ASP A 195 25.01 11.15 60.26
N ASN A 196 25.86 10.30 59.68
CA ASN A 196 25.84 8.83 59.61
C ASN A 196 24.51 8.06 59.79
N HIS A 197 24.14 7.23 58.80
CA HIS A 197 24.15 5.76 58.89
C HIS A 197 23.59 5.08 57.61
N GLN A 198 24.41 4.20 57.05
CA GLN A 198 24.13 2.85 56.54
C GLN A 198 22.68 2.42 56.16
N GLU A 199 22.64 1.84 54.94
CA GLU A 199 22.01 0.56 54.56
C GLU A 199 20.57 0.52 54.00
N ALA A 200 20.47 -0.24 52.90
CA ALA A 200 19.32 -1.00 52.39
C ALA A 200 18.11 -0.25 51.80
N THR A 201 18.16 -0.08 50.46
CA THR A 201 16.98 0.09 49.61
C THR A 201 16.16 -1.20 49.46
N PRO A 202 14.82 -1.12 49.59
CA PRO A 202 13.94 -1.82 48.67
C PRO A 202 12.85 -0.92 48.05
N ARG A 203 12.59 -1.20 46.77
CA ARG A 203 11.34 -1.00 45.97
C ARG A 203 10.25 -0.08 46.53
N SER A 204 9.88 0.94 45.75
CA SER A 204 8.49 1.17 45.29
C SER A 204 8.44 2.35 44.31
N GLU A 205 7.81 2.15 43.14
CA GLU A 205 7.15 3.23 42.40
C GLU A 205 5.92 3.68 43.21
N PRO A 206 5.42 4.93 43.06
CA PRO A 206 4.38 5.13 42.06
C PRO A 206 4.29 6.55 41.43
N SER A 207 3.79 6.57 40.19
CA SER A 207 2.76 7.48 39.65
C SER A 207 2.92 9.01 39.66
N ALA A 208 2.69 9.55 38.45
CA ALA A 208 1.82 10.69 38.13
C ALA A 208 2.47 12.05 37.81
N GLN A 209 1.86 12.67 36.79
CA GLN A 209 1.89 14.09 36.38
C GLN A 209 2.96 14.49 35.34
N LEU A 210 2.61 14.40 34.04
CA LEU A 210 2.32 15.62 33.26
C LEU A 210 1.56 15.29 31.96
N ASN A 211 0.25 15.56 31.97
CA ASN A 211 -0.52 15.86 30.76
C ASN A 211 -0.49 17.38 30.57
N ALA A 212 -0.16 17.83 29.36
CA ALA A 212 -0.79 18.97 28.65
C ALA A 212 0.19 19.60 27.65
N LEU A 213 0.01 19.32 26.34
CA LEU A 213 -0.14 20.34 25.29
C LEU A 213 -0.33 19.69 23.90
N LEU A 214 -1.17 20.31 23.07
CA LEU A 214 -1.47 20.08 21.65
C LEU A 214 -2.64 19.15 21.29
N LEU A 215 -3.86 19.60 21.61
CA LEU A 215 -4.92 19.69 20.60
C LEU A 215 -4.88 21.11 19.99
N ALA A 216 -4.53 21.22 18.72
CA ALA A 216 -4.95 22.32 17.82
C ALA A 216 -4.48 22.02 16.39
N ASN A 217 -5.38 21.48 15.56
CA ASN A 217 -5.65 21.97 14.20
C ASN A 217 -6.64 21.03 13.51
N GLY A 218 -7.88 21.49 13.43
CA GLY A 218 -8.92 20.90 12.60
C GLY A 218 -9.06 21.62 11.26
N THR A 219 -10.00 21.06 10.50
CA THR A 219 -10.84 21.70 9.47
C THR A 219 -10.28 21.75 8.04
N ILE A 220 -10.66 20.73 7.26
CA ILE A 220 -10.69 20.77 5.79
C ILE A 220 -12.00 21.46 5.38
N HIS A 221 -11.91 22.63 4.76
CA HIS A 221 -13.02 23.27 4.06
C HIS A 221 -13.22 22.59 2.70
N ALA A 222 -14.34 21.88 2.52
CA ALA A 222 -14.85 21.51 1.21
C ALA A 222 -15.82 22.60 0.73
N ALA A 223 -15.39 23.42 -0.21
CA ALA A 223 -16.24 24.41 -0.88
C ALA A 223 -17.07 23.74 -1.98
N SER A 224 -18.37 23.90 -1.83
CA SER A 224 -19.44 23.59 -2.78
C SER A 224 -19.35 24.48 -4.02
N HIS A 225 -19.38 23.89 -5.21
CA HIS A 225 -19.79 24.58 -6.42
C HIS A 225 -20.86 23.76 -7.15
N ASN A 226 -22.01 24.40 -7.24
CA ASN A 226 -23.25 23.94 -7.81
C ASN A 226 -23.27 24.30 -9.31
N HIS A 227 -23.54 23.34 -10.18
CA HIS A 227 -24.04 23.64 -11.52
C HIS A 227 -25.22 22.71 -11.84
N ASN A 228 -26.38 23.35 -11.96
CA ASN A 228 -27.65 22.80 -12.40
C ASN A 228 -27.59 22.31 -13.85
N GLY A 229 -28.38 21.28 -14.17
CA GLY A 229 -28.98 21.18 -15.50
C GLY A 229 -29.30 19.76 -15.98
N GLN A 230 -30.56 19.35 -15.78
CA GLN A 230 -31.30 18.32 -16.55
C GLN A 230 -30.76 16.87 -16.43
N GLU A 231 -31.49 15.88 -15.92
CA GLU A 231 -32.78 15.40 -16.40
C GLU A 231 -33.63 14.82 -15.26
N ARG A 232 -34.84 15.38 -15.11
CA ARG A 232 -35.97 14.73 -14.45
C ARG A 232 -36.56 13.72 -15.44
N ARG A 233 -36.59 12.44 -15.08
CA ARG A 233 -37.73 11.52 -15.24
C ARG A 233 -37.28 10.11 -14.85
N MET A 234 -37.64 9.71 -13.62
CA MET A 234 -38.14 8.38 -13.20
C MET A 234 -38.17 8.39 -11.65
N GLN A 235 -39.22 8.99 -11.08
CA GLN A 235 -39.55 8.86 -9.66
C GLN A 235 -40.41 7.60 -9.48
N ASN A 236 -39.90 6.60 -8.76
CA ASN A 236 -40.59 5.95 -7.62
C ASN A 236 -39.88 4.65 -7.22
N ALA A 237 -39.00 4.75 -6.23
CA ALA A 237 -38.76 3.67 -5.28
C ALA A 237 -38.40 4.30 -3.94
N ARG A 238 -39.28 4.15 -2.96
CA ARG A 238 -39.05 4.53 -1.56
C ARG A 238 -37.85 3.72 -1.03
N THR A 239 -36.73 4.38 -0.77
CA THR A 239 -35.67 3.84 0.08
C THR A 239 -36.01 4.14 1.55
N PRO A 240 -36.06 3.13 2.44
CA PRO A 240 -36.15 3.37 3.88
C PRO A 240 -34.86 4.06 4.35
N GLY A 241 -35.00 5.09 5.18
CA GLY A 241 -33.88 5.81 5.77
C GLY A 241 -32.97 4.85 6.55
N MET A 242 -31.71 4.77 6.12
CA MET A 242 -30.66 4.08 6.85
C MET A 242 -30.28 4.92 8.07
N ASN A 243 -30.71 4.44 9.23
CA ASN A 243 -30.34 4.92 10.55
C ASN A 243 -28.85 4.61 10.79
N LEU A 244 -28.02 5.65 11.01
CA LEU A 244 -26.56 5.55 11.15
C LEU A 244 -26.10 5.23 12.58
N ASP A 245 -27.03 4.93 13.50
CA ASP A 245 -26.71 4.71 14.91
C ASP A 245 -26.47 3.23 15.29
N ALA A 246 -26.34 2.34 14.30
CA ALA A 246 -26.04 0.92 14.52
C ALA A 246 -24.54 0.59 14.34
N VAL A 247 -23.65 1.37 14.95
CA VAL A 247 -22.22 1.05 15.10
C VAL A 247 -22.05 0.10 16.30
N GLY A 248 -22.52 -1.13 16.15
CA GLY A 248 -22.52 -2.13 17.23
C GLY A 248 -22.09 -3.55 16.83
N GLN A 249 -21.75 -3.80 15.55
CA GLN A 249 -21.33 -5.13 15.07
C GLN A 249 -20.18 -5.06 14.04
N GLY A 250 -19.16 -4.23 14.32
CA GLY A 250 -17.96 -4.06 13.49
C GLY A 250 -16.95 -5.22 13.50
N GLY A 251 -17.39 -6.46 13.74
CA GLY A 251 -16.49 -7.61 13.98
C GLY A 251 -16.00 -8.36 12.75
N SER A 252 -16.68 -8.27 11.60
CA SER A 252 -16.45 -9.24 10.51
C SER A 252 -15.55 -8.78 9.37
N ALA A 253 -15.34 -7.47 9.17
CA ALA A 253 -14.54 -6.95 8.05
C ALA A 253 -13.05 -6.80 8.37
N ALA A 254 -12.68 -6.69 9.66
CA ALA A 254 -11.30 -6.50 10.08
C ALA A 254 -10.42 -7.74 9.84
N LEU A 255 -10.96 -8.95 10.02
CA LEU A 255 -10.22 -10.20 9.87
C LEU A 255 -9.68 -10.43 8.45
N PRO A 256 -10.49 -10.32 7.37
CA PRO A 256 -9.99 -10.43 6.00
C PRO A 256 -8.90 -9.41 5.67
N LEU A 257 -9.05 -8.16 6.14
CA LEU A 257 -8.07 -7.09 5.90
C LEU A 257 -6.76 -7.36 6.64
N THR A 258 -6.83 -7.77 7.91
CA THR A 258 -5.65 -8.15 8.69
C THR A 258 -4.92 -9.32 8.04
N GLN A 259 -5.65 -10.31 7.53
CA GLN A 259 -5.05 -11.44 6.82
C GLN A 259 -4.40 -11.03 5.49
N ALA A 260 -5.02 -10.12 4.75
CA ALA A 260 -4.44 -9.56 3.52
C ALA A 260 -3.15 -8.78 3.80
N ALA A 261 -3.15 -7.92 4.82
CA ALA A 261 -1.98 -7.17 5.25
C ALA A 261 -0.85 -8.11 5.72
N ALA A 262 -1.17 -9.13 6.52
CA ALA A 262 -0.21 -10.14 6.97
C ALA A 262 0.41 -10.90 5.79
N ASN A 263 -0.41 -11.27 4.80
CA ASN A 263 0.07 -12.00 3.63
C ASN A 263 1.01 -11.17 2.76
N LEU A 264 0.79 -9.85 2.66
CA LEU A 264 1.67 -8.94 1.94
C LEU A 264 3.08 -8.95 2.55
N VAL A 265 3.18 -8.79 3.87
CA VAL A 265 4.47 -8.83 4.58
C VAL A 265 5.11 -10.22 4.54
N ARG A 266 4.32 -11.30 4.64
CA ARG A 266 4.82 -12.68 4.51
C ARG A 266 5.40 -12.97 3.13
N THR A 267 4.80 -12.46 2.05
CA THR A 267 5.36 -12.61 0.70
C THR A 267 6.71 -11.91 0.59
N ALA A 268 6.86 -10.71 1.16
CA ALA A 268 8.15 -10.04 1.20
C ALA A 268 9.20 -10.80 2.03
N LEU A 269 8.82 -11.34 3.20
CA LEU A 269 9.68 -12.20 4.00
C LEU A 269 10.13 -13.44 3.21
N CYS A 270 9.23 -14.10 2.48
CA CYS A 270 9.59 -15.24 1.63
C CYS A 270 10.64 -14.87 0.58
N ASN A 271 10.46 -13.76 -0.13
CA ASN A 271 11.41 -13.30 -1.14
C ASN A 271 12.77 -12.97 -0.51
N TYR A 272 12.78 -12.32 0.65
CA TYR A 272 14.01 -12.01 1.38
C TYR A 272 14.77 -13.29 1.78
N ILE A 273 14.06 -14.28 2.32
CA ILE A 273 14.66 -15.56 2.72
C ILE A 273 15.17 -16.32 1.50
N GLU A 274 14.46 -16.28 0.38
CA GLU A 274 14.88 -16.93 -0.87
C GLU A 274 16.19 -16.33 -1.41
N GLU A 275 16.37 -15.01 -1.31
CA GLU A 275 17.57 -14.32 -1.78
C GLU A 275 18.76 -14.44 -0.82
N THR A 276 18.52 -14.31 0.50
CA THR A 276 19.59 -14.22 1.51
C THR A 276 19.86 -15.53 2.24
N GLY A 277 18.97 -16.52 2.10
CA GLY A 277 19.02 -17.80 2.78
C GLY A 277 18.61 -17.75 4.26
N ASN A 278 18.36 -16.57 4.84
CA ASN A 278 18.03 -16.42 6.27
C ASN A 278 16.86 -15.43 6.47
N PRO A 279 16.03 -15.59 7.52
CA PRO A 279 15.05 -14.58 7.88
C PRO A 279 15.74 -13.27 8.31
N PRO A 280 15.16 -12.10 8.01
CA PRO A 280 15.75 -10.84 8.41
C PRO A 280 15.77 -10.71 9.94
N ALA A 281 16.75 -9.99 10.47
CA ALA A 281 16.89 -9.80 11.92
C ALA A 281 15.70 -9.03 12.52
N ASN A 282 15.13 -8.13 11.72
CA ASN A 282 13.95 -7.32 12.04
C ASN A 282 13.13 -7.04 10.76
N VAL A 283 11.88 -6.63 10.88
CA VAL A 283 10.99 -6.46 9.71
C VAL A 283 11.36 -5.22 8.90
N GLU A 284 12.03 -4.25 9.51
CA GLU A 284 12.49 -3.01 8.90
C GLU A 284 13.51 -3.25 7.78
N GLN A 285 14.27 -4.36 7.83
CA GLN A 285 15.13 -4.77 6.72
C GLN A 285 14.37 -5.04 5.41
N LEU A 286 13.07 -5.36 5.47
CA LEU A 286 12.25 -5.51 4.27
C LEU A 286 11.99 -4.16 3.57
N THR A 287 12.12 -3.06 4.31
CA THR A 287 11.92 -1.68 3.83
C THR A 287 13.24 -0.93 3.61
N ALA A 288 14.35 -1.66 3.45
CA ALA A 288 15.66 -1.08 3.16
C ALA A 288 15.69 -0.34 1.81
N ASP A 289 16.79 0.37 1.53
CA ASP A 289 17.02 1.01 0.24
C ASP A 289 17.22 -0.03 -0.88
N HIS A 290 16.98 0.41 -2.12
CA HIS A 290 17.25 -0.40 -3.31
C HIS A 290 18.73 -0.82 -3.36
N PRO A 291 19.07 -2.09 -3.69
CA PRO A 291 18.21 -3.11 -4.30
C PRO A 291 17.47 -4.03 -3.34
N HIS A 292 17.64 -3.89 -2.03
CA HIS A 292 17.11 -4.84 -1.03
C HIS A 292 15.75 -4.40 -0.46
N ASN A 293 14.95 -3.70 -1.27
CA ASN A 293 13.65 -3.16 -0.88
C ASN A 293 12.52 -4.13 -1.28
N TYR A 294 12.10 -4.99 -0.36
CA TYR A 294 11.03 -5.99 -0.60
C TYR A 294 9.63 -5.43 -0.32
N LEU A 295 9.56 -4.39 0.52
CA LEU A 295 8.38 -3.61 0.86
C LEU A 295 8.69 -2.12 0.75
N SER A 296 7.70 -1.33 0.34
CA SER A 296 7.79 0.12 0.43
C SER A 296 7.51 0.64 1.83
N PHE A 297 6.71 -0.07 2.62
CA PHE A 297 6.39 0.24 4.02
C PHE A 297 5.81 -0.99 4.73
N ILE A 298 5.87 -1.00 6.07
CA ILE A 298 5.20 -2.01 6.90
C ILE A 298 3.72 -1.63 7.00
N THR A 299 2.83 -2.54 6.59
CA THR A 299 1.37 -2.29 6.59
C THR A 299 0.85 -2.05 8.00
N VAL A 300 -0.11 -1.15 8.14
CA VAL A 300 -0.86 -0.97 9.39
C VAL A 300 -1.76 -2.19 9.64
N GLU A 301 -1.74 -2.74 10.84
CA GLU A 301 -2.68 -3.78 11.25
C GLU A 301 -4.10 -3.16 11.33
N PRO A 302 -5.06 -3.58 10.49
CA PRO A 302 -6.37 -2.93 10.40
C PRO A 302 -7.18 -2.91 11.69
N GLN A 303 -6.96 -3.90 12.58
CA GLN A 303 -7.71 -4.01 13.82
C GLN A 303 -7.23 -3.03 14.90
N SER A 304 -5.92 -2.80 15.01
CA SER A 304 -5.37 -1.87 16.00
C SER A 304 -5.06 -0.49 15.44
N GLY A 305 -4.94 -0.34 14.12
CA GLY A 305 -4.45 0.88 13.49
C GLY A 305 -2.94 1.10 13.70
N SER A 306 -2.20 0.10 14.20
CA SER A 306 -0.76 0.19 14.46
C SER A 306 0.07 -0.57 13.43
N ASN A 307 1.20 0.00 13.02
CA ASN A 307 2.23 -0.68 12.22
C ASN A 307 3.44 -1.13 13.06
N ARG A 308 3.34 -1.02 14.39
CA ARG A 308 4.42 -1.40 15.32
C ARG A 308 4.76 -2.87 15.17
N VAL A 309 6.05 -3.21 15.23
CA VAL A 309 6.52 -4.60 15.21
C VAL A 309 7.18 -4.91 16.55
N VAL A 310 6.76 -6.00 17.18
CA VAL A 310 7.28 -6.48 18.46
C VAL A 310 7.76 -7.92 18.35
N SER A 311 8.76 -8.31 19.15
CA SER A 311 9.26 -9.69 19.16
C SER A 311 8.40 -10.65 19.99
N ARG A 312 7.55 -10.10 20.87
CA ARG A 312 6.64 -10.83 21.75
C ARG A 312 5.30 -10.13 21.81
N PHE A 313 4.23 -10.91 21.86
CA PHE A 313 2.86 -10.42 22.06
C PHE A 313 2.76 -9.57 23.33
N ASP A 314 2.36 -8.31 23.19
CA ASP A 314 2.12 -7.38 24.31
C ASP A 314 0.70 -6.78 24.32
N GLY A 315 -0.13 -7.13 23.31
CA GLY A 315 -1.52 -6.67 23.20
C GLY A 315 -1.69 -5.20 22.77
N ALA A 316 -0.61 -4.47 22.50
CA ALA A 316 -0.66 -3.04 22.19
C ALA A 316 -1.00 -2.73 20.72
N GLY A 317 -1.24 -3.76 19.89
CA GLY A 317 -1.50 -3.59 18.47
C GLY A 317 -0.24 -3.64 17.60
N GLY A 318 -0.44 -3.93 16.31
CA GLY A 318 0.60 -4.13 15.32
C GLY A 318 0.92 -5.61 15.09
N TRP A 319 2.18 -5.90 14.78
CA TRP A 319 2.66 -7.21 14.35
C TRP A 319 3.62 -7.82 15.36
N VAL A 320 3.49 -9.11 15.61
CA VAL A 320 4.52 -9.91 16.27
C VAL A 320 5.41 -10.52 15.20
N TYR A 321 6.72 -10.29 15.30
CA TYR A 321 7.74 -10.88 14.43
C TYR A 321 8.65 -11.86 15.18
N GLN A 322 8.74 -13.09 14.69
CA GLN A 322 9.54 -14.17 15.26
C GLN A 322 10.39 -14.83 14.16
N PRO A 323 11.65 -14.39 13.96
CA PRO A 323 12.48 -14.88 12.84
C PRO A 323 12.71 -16.40 12.89
N ASN A 324 12.77 -16.97 14.11
CA ASN A 324 13.06 -18.40 14.33
C ASN A 324 11.81 -19.30 14.35
N ALA A 325 10.66 -18.80 13.89
CA ALA A 325 9.45 -19.62 13.86
C ALA A 325 9.53 -20.71 12.78
N GLN A 326 9.00 -21.90 13.07
CA GLN A 326 9.03 -23.07 12.16
C GLN A 326 8.28 -22.86 10.82
N SER A 327 7.49 -21.79 10.70
CA SER A 327 6.74 -21.50 9.48
C SER A 327 6.57 -20.00 9.27
N ILE A 328 6.51 -19.58 8.01
CA ILE A 328 6.33 -18.17 7.64
C ILE A 328 5.07 -17.54 8.25
N ARG A 329 4.00 -18.34 8.45
CA ARG A 329 2.76 -17.88 9.08
C ARG A 329 2.96 -17.51 10.55
N ARG A 330 3.87 -18.19 11.24
CA ARG A 330 4.23 -17.91 12.63
C ARG A 330 5.31 -16.84 12.75
N CYS A 331 6.14 -16.67 11.72
CA CYS A 331 7.13 -15.59 11.67
C CYS A 331 6.50 -14.22 11.80
N LEU A 332 5.30 -14.01 11.26
CA LEU A 332 4.57 -12.75 11.38
C LEU A 332 3.09 -12.99 11.62
N HIS A 333 2.56 -12.47 12.72
CA HIS A 333 1.15 -12.55 13.07
C HIS A 333 0.68 -11.28 13.78
N PRO A 334 -0.60 -10.89 13.66
CA PRO A 334 -1.14 -9.73 14.37
C PRO A 334 -1.10 -9.91 15.89
N THR A 335 -0.97 -8.79 16.61
CA THR A 335 -1.01 -8.72 18.08
C THR A 335 -2.43 -8.57 18.64
N SER A 336 -3.46 -8.45 17.81
CA SER A 336 -4.83 -8.40 18.32
C SER A 336 -5.29 -9.77 18.85
N HIS A 337 -5.93 -9.76 20.02
CA HIS A 337 -6.34 -10.96 20.77
C HIS A 337 -7.24 -11.92 19.97
N THR A 338 -7.97 -11.40 18.98
CA THR A 338 -8.90 -12.19 18.16
C THR A 338 -8.17 -13.17 17.22
N ALA A 339 -6.90 -12.91 16.88
CA ALA A 339 -6.13 -13.74 15.97
C ALA A 339 -5.26 -14.80 16.68
N ALA A 340 -5.00 -14.65 17.99
CA ALA A 340 -4.22 -15.63 18.76
C ALA A 340 -4.99 -16.92 19.08
N LEU A 341 -6.32 -16.92 18.91
CA LEU A 341 -7.21 -18.05 19.17
C LEU A 341 -7.66 -18.79 17.90
N ALA A 342 -7.14 -18.43 16.71
CA ALA A 342 -7.47 -19.02 15.42
C ALA A 342 -6.25 -19.67 14.75
#